data_AF-A0A3G7IR68-F1
#
_entry.id   AF-A0A3G7IR68-F1
#
_cell.length_a   1.000
_cell.length_b   1.000
_cell.length_c   1.000
_cell.angle_alpha   90.00
_cell.angle_beta   90.00
_cell.angle_gamma   90.00
#
_symmetry.space_group_name_H-M   'P 1'
#
loop_
_entity.id
_entity.type
_entity.pdbx_description
1 polymer ?
#
loop_
_entity_poly.entity_id
_entity_poly.type
_entity_poly.pdbx_seq_one_letter_code
_entity_poly.pdbx_strand_id
1 'polypeptide(L)'
;EFTNLTQEQLLAQLQKHIHHQILEDNVGYLRMDDIPSQEEVSMQGALLVARTWGNLTATSSLVLDLRDCTGGRVSGIPYLISYLYPGNTVLHVDTIYDRPSNTTTELWTLPQLQEERYDADKDVVVLISNRTGGVAENIAYILKRMRWAIVVGQQSVGAALGLQKLRIGQSDFFITLPVSRSLGPLGRGSQTWEGSRVLPYVGARADQALEKALAILRLRRALPGVMQRLQEALQDHYALVDRVPTLLHHLASM
;
A
#
# COMPACT_ATOMS: atom_id res chain seq x y z
N GLU A 1 -10.57 -21.98 -9.47
CA GLU A 1 -10.16 -23.38 -9.25
C GLU A 1 -8.68 -23.37 -8.89
N PHE A 2 -8.32 -23.85 -7.70
CA PHE A 2 -6.91 -24.05 -7.36
C PHE A 2 -6.45 -25.29 -8.11
N THR A 3 -5.70 -25.07 -9.20
CA THR A 3 -4.80 -26.09 -9.71
C THR A 3 -3.83 -26.48 -8.60
N ASN A 4 -3.65 -27.78 -8.36
CA ASN A 4 -2.63 -28.36 -7.49
C ASN A 4 -1.22 -27.95 -7.97
N LEU A 5 -0.80 -26.73 -7.66
CA LEU A 5 0.55 -26.26 -7.92
C LEU A 5 1.49 -26.93 -6.93
N THR A 6 2.63 -27.41 -7.41
CA THR A 6 3.70 -27.89 -6.54
C THR A 6 4.29 -26.73 -5.75
N GLN A 7 4.96 -27.04 -4.65
CA GLN A 7 5.67 -26.07 -3.81
C GLN A 7 6.65 -25.18 -4.61
N GLU A 8 7.39 -25.78 -5.54
CA GLU A 8 8.31 -25.07 -6.44
C GLU A 8 7.57 -24.12 -7.39
N GLN A 9 6.41 -24.53 -7.92
CA GLN A 9 5.61 -23.70 -8.81
C GLN A 9 5.03 -22.48 -8.09
N LEU A 10 4.59 -22.64 -6.85
CA LEU A 10 4.08 -21.53 -6.04
C LEU A 10 5.19 -20.52 -5.69
N LEU A 11 6.37 -21.00 -5.29
CA LEU A 11 7.54 -20.15 -5.04
C LEU A 11 7.97 -19.39 -6.30
N ALA A 12 8.02 -20.08 -7.45
CA ALA A 12 8.35 -19.45 -8.73
C ALA A 12 7.32 -18.38 -9.12
N GLN A 13 6.03 -18.61 -8.82
CA GLN A 13 4.99 -17.62 -9.04
C GLN A 13 5.17 -16.38 -8.16
N LEU A 14 5.44 -16.56 -6.86
CA LEU A 14 5.72 -15.43 -5.96
C LEU A 14 6.95 -14.62 -6.42
N GLN A 15 8.05 -15.29 -6.80
CA GLN A 15 9.27 -14.64 -7.29
C GLN A 15 9.06 -13.90 -8.62
N LYS A 16 8.10 -14.35 -9.45
CA LYS A 16 7.75 -13.69 -10.70
C LYS A 16 6.99 -12.39 -10.49
N HIS A 17 6.21 -12.28 -9.42
CA HIS A 17 5.31 -11.16 -9.19
C HIS A 17 5.77 -10.21 -8.09
N ILE A 18 6.76 -10.58 -7.29
CA ILE A 18 7.29 -9.77 -6.19
C ILE A 18 8.77 -9.47 -6.47
N HIS A 19 9.09 -8.20 -6.63
CA HIS A 19 10.44 -7.72 -6.81
C HIS A 19 10.79 -6.73 -5.71
N HIS A 20 11.97 -6.86 -5.13
CA HIS A 20 12.45 -5.88 -4.14
C HIS A 20 13.90 -5.48 -4.42
N GLN A 21 14.23 -4.25 -4.06
CA GLN A 21 15.59 -3.70 -4.12
C GLN A 21 15.75 -2.61 -3.06
N ILE A 22 16.99 -2.36 -2.64
CA ILE A 22 17.33 -1.18 -1.86
C ILE A 22 17.94 -0.18 -2.84
N LEU A 23 17.29 0.96 -3.00
CA LEU A 23 17.73 2.05 -3.86
C LEU A 23 18.77 2.91 -3.15
N GLU A 24 19.32 3.88 -3.89
CA GLU A 24 20.09 4.98 -3.32
C GLU A 24 19.35 5.63 -2.14
N ASP A 25 20.11 6.29 -1.27
CA ASP A 25 19.59 6.93 -0.07
C ASP A 25 18.93 5.92 0.90
N ASN A 26 19.21 4.61 0.82
CA ASN A 26 18.59 3.59 1.70
C ASN A 26 17.05 3.59 1.63
N VAL A 27 16.49 3.70 0.42
CA VAL A 27 15.05 3.61 0.17
C VAL A 27 14.72 2.18 -0.24
N GLY A 28 13.85 1.51 0.51
CA GLY A 28 13.30 0.22 0.10
C GLY A 28 12.35 0.40 -1.07
N TYR A 29 12.45 -0.46 -2.07
CA TYR A 29 11.50 -0.53 -3.18
C TYR A 29 10.94 -1.94 -3.25
N LEU A 30 9.61 -2.05 -3.20
CA LEU A 30 8.87 -3.30 -3.29
C LEU A 30 7.84 -3.15 -4.41
N ARG A 31 8.00 -3.91 -5.49
CA ARG A 31 7.04 -4.01 -6.57
C ARG A 31 6.25 -5.30 -6.45
N MET A 32 4.93 -5.18 -6.55
CA MET A 32 4.02 -6.31 -6.58
C MET A 32 3.13 -6.20 -7.82
N ASP A 33 3.19 -7.20 -8.69
CA ASP A 33 2.36 -7.27 -9.90
C ASP A 33 1.10 -8.14 -9.69
N ASP A 34 1.08 -8.93 -8.62
CA ASP A 34 -0.07 -9.71 -8.14
C ASP A 34 0.01 -9.86 -6.61
N ILE A 35 -1.13 -9.71 -5.91
CA ILE A 35 -1.17 -9.80 -4.45
C ILE A 35 -1.41 -11.26 -4.02
N PRO A 36 -0.46 -11.93 -3.35
CA PRO A 36 -0.63 -13.32 -2.94
C PRO A 36 -1.69 -13.45 -1.83
N SER A 37 -2.36 -14.60 -1.73
CA SER A 37 -3.21 -14.89 -0.57
C SER A 37 -2.40 -15.11 0.69
N GLN A 38 -3.09 -15.00 1.83
CA GLN A 38 -2.55 -15.43 3.11
C GLN A 38 -2.03 -16.88 3.10
N GLU A 39 -2.72 -17.80 2.43
CA GLU A 39 -2.28 -19.20 2.33
C GLU A 39 -0.95 -19.34 1.56
N GLU A 40 -0.83 -18.65 0.43
CA GLU A 40 0.39 -18.64 -0.38
C GLU A 40 1.59 -18.10 0.41
N VAL A 41 1.34 -17.08 1.24
CA VAL A 41 2.35 -16.51 2.12
C VAL A 41 2.67 -17.43 3.31
N SER A 42 1.67 -17.94 4.03
CA SER A 42 1.85 -18.75 5.25
C SER A 42 2.48 -20.11 4.99
N MET A 43 2.16 -20.77 3.87
CA MET A 43 2.67 -22.11 3.62
C MET A 43 4.10 -22.14 3.08
N GLN A 44 4.47 -21.19 2.21
CA GLN A 44 5.71 -21.29 1.42
C GLN A 44 6.36 -19.93 1.10
N GLY A 45 5.60 -18.84 1.13
CA GLY A 45 6.13 -17.50 1.04
C GLY A 45 6.94 -17.08 2.26
N ALA A 46 6.76 -17.70 3.43
CA ALA A 46 7.35 -17.26 4.70
C ALA A 46 8.85 -16.95 4.62
N LEU A 47 9.68 -17.78 3.97
CA LEU A 47 11.11 -17.47 3.82
C LEU A 47 11.41 -16.35 2.82
N LEU A 48 10.72 -16.34 1.68
CA LEU A 48 10.85 -15.29 0.66
C LEU A 48 10.38 -13.94 1.23
N VAL A 49 9.31 -13.97 1.99
CA VAL A 49 8.65 -12.85 2.63
C VAL A 49 9.46 -12.38 3.83
N ALA A 50 10.02 -13.29 4.64
CA ALA A 50 10.96 -12.98 5.71
C ALA A 50 12.21 -12.28 5.18
N ARG A 51 12.78 -12.79 4.08
CA ARG A 51 13.94 -12.17 3.44
C ARG A 51 13.60 -10.81 2.84
N THR A 52 12.43 -10.69 2.20
CA THR A 52 11.96 -9.44 1.62
C THR A 52 11.74 -8.39 2.72
N TRP A 53 10.96 -8.71 3.75
CA TRP A 53 10.69 -7.79 4.84
C TRP A 53 11.91 -7.53 5.71
N GLY A 54 12.76 -8.51 5.99
CA GLY A 54 14.00 -8.29 6.75
C GLY A 54 14.95 -7.29 6.07
N ASN A 55 15.01 -7.29 4.73
CA ASN A 55 15.75 -6.27 3.99
C ASN A 55 15.03 -4.92 4.00
N LEU A 56 13.71 -4.91 3.81
CA LEU A 56 12.93 -3.68 3.70
C LEU A 56 12.82 -2.96 5.05
N THR A 57 12.61 -3.65 6.17
CA THR A 57 12.47 -3.04 7.51
C THR A 57 13.74 -2.30 7.93
N ALA A 58 14.92 -2.71 7.44
CA ALA A 58 16.19 -2.01 7.67
C ALA A 58 16.32 -0.68 6.89
N THR A 59 15.46 -0.43 5.91
CA THR A 59 15.50 0.81 5.10
C THR A 59 14.96 2.01 5.87
N SER A 60 15.23 3.22 5.35
CA SER A 60 14.79 4.48 5.96
C SER A 60 13.39 4.92 5.53
N SER A 61 12.93 4.45 4.38
CA SER A 61 11.62 4.75 3.77
C SER A 61 11.31 3.70 2.71
N LEU A 62 10.03 3.51 2.38
CA LEU A 62 9.57 2.46 1.48
C LEU A 62 8.75 3.03 0.32
N VAL A 63 9.04 2.55 -0.88
CA VAL A 63 8.18 2.72 -2.06
C VAL A 63 7.53 1.37 -2.38
N LEU A 64 6.21 1.29 -2.21
CA LEU A 64 5.37 0.17 -2.66
C LEU A 64 4.85 0.48 -4.07
N ASP A 65 5.30 -0.27 -5.06
CA ASP A 65 4.94 -0.08 -6.45
C ASP A 65 3.84 -1.06 -6.89
N LEU A 66 2.64 -0.53 -7.10
CA LEU A 66 1.46 -1.24 -7.57
C LEU A 66 1.05 -0.79 -8.99
N ARG A 67 1.94 -0.10 -9.72
CA ARG A 67 1.62 0.48 -11.05
C ARG A 67 1.17 -0.59 -12.04
N ASP A 68 1.71 -1.80 -11.95
CA ASP A 68 1.39 -2.93 -12.83
C ASP A 68 0.51 -3.99 -12.15
N CYS A 69 0.05 -3.74 -10.92
CA CYS A 69 -0.73 -4.72 -10.17
C CYS A 69 -2.18 -4.74 -10.66
N THR A 70 -2.51 -5.73 -11.49
CA THR A 70 -3.86 -5.91 -12.06
C THR A 70 -4.66 -7.01 -11.35
N GLY A 71 -4.01 -7.78 -10.49
CA GLY A 71 -4.58 -8.98 -9.87
C GLY A 71 -4.33 -9.07 -8.38
N GLY A 72 -4.68 -10.22 -7.82
CA GLY A 72 -4.40 -10.59 -6.46
C GLY A 72 -5.59 -11.19 -5.73
N ARG A 73 -5.33 -11.66 -4.51
CA ARG A 73 -6.31 -12.28 -3.63
C ARG A 73 -6.63 -11.37 -2.44
N VAL A 74 -7.92 -11.22 -2.18
CA VAL A 74 -8.47 -10.43 -1.06
C VAL A 74 -7.82 -10.80 0.28
N SER A 75 -7.56 -12.08 0.52
CA SER A 75 -6.93 -12.55 1.76
C SER A 75 -5.48 -12.09 1.95
N GLY A 76 -4.83 -11.55 0.91
CA GLY A 76 -3.52 -10.92 1.01
C GLY A 76 -3.53 -9.50 1.56
N ILE A 77 -4.68 -8.80 1.49
CA ILE A 77 -4.81 -7.40 1.94
C ILE A 77 -4.44 -7.26 3.42
N PRO A 78 -5.02 -8.05 4.35
CA PRO A 78 -4.71 -7.88 5.77
C PRO A 78 -3.23 -8.12 6.06
N TYR A 79 -2.61 -9.07 5.37
CA TYR A 79 -1.20 -9.40 5.54
C TYR A 79 -0.31 -8.20 5.19
N LEU A 80 -0.40 -7.66 3.97
CA LEU A 80 0.42 -6.52 3.54
C LEU A 80 0.16 -5.27 4.39
N ILE A 81 -1.10 -4.96 4.71
CA ILE A 81 -1.42 -3.82 5.55
C ILE A 81 -0.83 -3.99 6.95
N SER A 82 -0.74 -5.21 7.48
CA SER A 82 -0.15 -5.46 8.80
C SER A 82 1.34 -5.15 8.86
N TYR A 83 2.13 -5.46 7.81
CA TYR A 83 3.55 -5.08 7.80
C TYR A 83 3.72 -3.57 7.72
N LEU A 84 2.86 -2.89 6.96
CA LEU A 84 2.98 -1.45 6.79
C LEU A 84 2.46 -0.69 8.01
N TYR A 85 1.43 -1.21 8.69
CA TYR A 85 0.84 -0.57 9.86
C TYR A 85 1.60 -0.96 11.14
N PRO A 86 2.31 -0.02 11.79
CA PRO A 86 3.19 -0.27 12.94
C PRO A 86 2.43 -0.54 14.24
N GLY A 87 1.12 -0.25 14.28
CA GLY A 87 0.33 -0.35 15.49
C GLY A 87 0.18 -1.79 15.96
N ASN A 88 0.36 -2.01 17.27
CA ASN A 88 0.07 -3.29 17.92
C ASN A 88 -1.44 -3.54 18.12
N THR A 89 -2.28 -2.56 17.76
CA THR A 89 -3.74 -2.70 17.82
C THR A 89 -4.26 -3.28 16.51
N VAL A 90 -5.06 -4.33 16.62
CA VAL A 90 -5.77 -4.91 15.46
C VAL A 90 -6.75 -3.88 14.91
N LEU A 91 -6.61 -3.56 13.63
CA LEU A 91 -7.42 -2.57 12.91
C LEU A 91 -8.33 -3.26 11.90
N HIS A 92 -9.61 -2.89 11.91
CA HIS A 92 -10.55 -3.24 10.85
C HIS A 92 -10.23 -2.39 9.62
N VAL A 93 -9.75 -3.02 8.54
CA VAL A 93 -9.30 -2.29 7.35
C VAL A 93 -10.38 -2.23 6.27
N ASP A 94 -11.20 -3.28 6.16
CA ASP A 94 -12.30 -3.32 5.20
C ASP A 94 -13.32 -4.43 5.53
N THR A 95 -14.53 -4.29 5.00
CA THR A 95 -15.54 -5.35 5.01
C THR A 95 -15.93 -5.69 3.57
N ILE A 96 -15.91 -6.95 3.20
CA ILE A 96 -16.18 -7.41 1.83
C ILE A 96 -17.45 -8.25 1.81
N TYR A 97 -18.35 -7.91 0.91
CA TYR A 97 -19.53 -8.73 0.63
C TYR A 97 -19.32 -9.54 -0.64
N ASP A 98 -19.49 -10.86 -0.56
CA ASP A 98 -19.51 -11.79 -1.69
C ASP A 98 -20.95 -12.23 -1.97
N ARG A 99 -21.43 -11.97 -3.18
CA ARG A 99 -22.81 -12.23 -3.58
C ARG A 99 -23.08 -13.71 -3.86
N PRO A 100 -22.21 -14.49 -4.54
CA PRO A 100 -22.43 -15.91 -4.77
C PRO A 100 -22.58 -16.73 -3.49
N SER A 101 -21.67 -16.56 -2.51
CA SER A 101 -21.78 -17.24 -1.21
C SER A 101 -22.77 -16.56 -0.26
N ASN A 102 -23.16 -15.32 -0.57
CA ASN A 102 -23.94 -14.44 0.30
C ASN A 102 -23.30 -14.24 1.68
N THR A 103 -21.97 -14.15 1.71
CA THR A 103 -21.19 -13.95 2.94
C THR A 103 -20.57 -12.57 3.00
N THR A 104 -20.47 -12.04 4.21
CA THR A 104 -19.70 -10.83 4.50
C THR A 104 -18.47 -11.21 5.30
N THR A 105 -17.29 -10.78 4.86
CA THR A 105 -16.01 -11.05 5.51
C THR A 105 -15.37 -9.75 5.93
N GLU A 106 -15.06 -9.63 7.21
CA GLU A 106 -14.28 -8.52 7.73
C GLU A 106 -12.79 -8.80 7.58
N LEU A 107 -12.04 -7.78 7.18
CA LEU A 107 -10.59 -7.81 7.03
C LEU A 107 -9.95 -7.05 8.18
N TRP A 108 -9.19 -7.76 8.99
CA TRP A 108 -8.52 -7.23 10.18
C TRP A 108 -7.01 -7.40 10.07
N THR A 109 -6.23 -6.39 10.45
CA THR A 109 -4.77 -6.56 10.55
C THR A 109 -4.43 -7.69 11.52
N LEU A 110 -3.34 -8.39 11.25
CA LEU A 110 -2.86 -9.49 12.07
C LEU A 110 -2.33 -8.95 13.41
N PRO A 111 -2.61 -9.62 14.55
CA PRO A 111 -2.11 -9.21 15.86
C PRO A 111 -0.60 -9.41 15.98
N GLN A 112 -0.08 -10.47 15.38
CA GLN A 112 1.34 -10.84 15.37
C GLN A 112 1.78 -11.16 13.94
N LEU A 113 3.02 -10.78 13.64
CA LEU A 113 3.71 -11.12 12.40
C LEU A 113 4.94 -11.96 12.75
N GLN A 114 5.41 -12.76 11.79
CA GLN A 114 6.63 -13.55 11.97
C GLN A 114 7.88 -12.65 12.02
N GLU A 115 7.84 -11.54 11.28
CA GLU A 115 8.89 -10.52 11.23
C GLU A 115 8.40 -9.18 11.77
N GLU A 116 9.32 -8.24 11.88
CA GLU A 116 9.04 -6.89 12.36
C GLU A 116 8.13 -6.12 11.40
N ARG A 117 7.24 -5.30 11.99
CA ARG A 117 6.46 -4.31 11.24
C ARG A 117 7.39 -3.21 10.73
N TYR A 118 6.99 -2.59 9.63
CA TYR A 118 7.61 -1.36 9.18
C TYR A 118 7.37 -0.26 10.21
N ASP A 119 8.44 0.45 10.57
CA ASP A 119 8.45 1.41 11.67
C ASP A 119 7.47 2.58 11.42
N ALA A 120 6.89 3.10 12.50
CA ALA A 120 5.93 4.18 12.45
C ALA A 120 6.53 5.52 11.98
N ASP A 121 7.82 5.70 12.23
CA ASP A 121 8.52 6.94 11.88
C ASP A 121 9.03 6.95 10.43
N LYS A 122 8.87 5.83 9.71
CA LYS A 122 9.38 5.66 8.35
C LYS A 122 8.30 5.92 7.32
N ASP A 123 8.62 6.77 6.35
CA ASP A 123 7.70 7.16 5.30
C ASP A 123 7.42 6.00 4.32
N VAL A 124 6.15 5.84 3.96
CA VAL A 124 5.69 4.92 2.92
C VAL A 124 5.05 5.69 1.76
N VAL A 125 5.49 5.40 0.54
CA VAL A 125 4.91 5.93 -0.70
C VAL A 125 4.35 4.78 -1.52
N VAL A 126 3.12 4.92 -2.03
CA VAL A 126 2.48 3.92 -2.91
C VAL A 126 2.41 4.47 -4.32
N LEU A 127 2.95 3.75 -5.29
CA LEU A 127 2.84 4.10 -6.71
C LEU A 127 1.63 3.40 -7.32
N ILE A 128 0.78 4.17 -8.01
CA ILE A 128 -0.36 3.64 -8.76
C ILE A 128 -0.36 4.16 -10.21
N SER A 129 -1.00 3.42 -11.10
CA SER A 129 -1.19 3.81 -12.50
C SER A 129 -2.62 3.54 -12.96
N ASN A 130 -2.92 3.92 -14.20
CA ASN A 130 -4.17 3.57 -14.86
C ASN A 130 -4.36 2.07 -15.14
N ARG A 131 -3.38 1.22 -14.79
CA ARG A 131 -3.47 -0.24 -14.81
C ARG A 131 -3.73 -0.85 -13.43
N THR A 132 -3.49 -0.10 -12.35
CA THR A 132 -3.71 -0.61 -10.98
C THR A 132 -5.18 -0.98 -10.79
N GLY A 133 -5.43 -2.24 -10.46
CA GLY A 133 -6.74 -2.88 -10.51
C GLY A 133 -7.09 -3.70 -9.25
N GLY A 134 -8.35 -3.68 -8.85
CA GLY A 134 -8.92 -4.68 -7.93
C GLY A 134 -8.32 -4.63 -6.52
N VAL A 135 -7.71 -5.74 -6.09
CA VAL A 135 -7.10 -5.87 -4.76
C VAL A 135 -6.03 -4.79 -4.49
N ALA A 136 -5.24 -4.44 -5.52
CA ALA A 136 -4.22 -3.40 -5.42
C ALA A 136 -4.81 -2.01 -5.16
N GLU A 137 -5.95 -1.71 -5.79
CA GLU A 137 -6.69 -0.48 -5.54
C GLU A 137 -7.20 -0.43 -4.11
N ASN A 138 -7.67 -1.55 -3.56
CA ASN A 138 -8.11 -1.61 -2.17
C ASN A 138 -6.97 -1.32 -1.19
N ILE A 139 -5.79 -1.91 -1.42
CA ILE A 139 -4.59 -1.63 -0.61
C ILE A 139 -4.22 -0.14 -0.66
N ALA A 140 -4.12 0.43 -1.87
CA ALA A 140 -3.80 1.84 -2.04
C ALA A 140 -4.85 2.74 -1.37
N TYR A 141 -6.13 2.40 -1.47
CA TYR A 141 -7.23 3.14 -0.85
C TYR A 141 -7.19 3.08 0.68
N ILE A 142 -6.95 1.89 1.25
CA ILE A 142 -6.83 1.67 2.69
C ILE A 142 -5.66 2.51 3.24
N LEU A 143 -4.46 2.37 2.68
CA LEU A 143 -3.27 3.13 3.10
C LEU A 143 -3.47 4.63 2.95
N LYS A 144 -4.14 5.06 1.87
CA LYS A 144 -4.51 6.46 1.65
C LYS A 144 -5.43 6.98 2.75
N ARG A 145 -6.53 6.27 3.05
CA ARG A 145 -7.54 6.70 4.04
C ARG A 145 -7.00 6.73 5.45
N MET A 146 -6.12 5.78 5.81
CA MET A 146 -5.41 5.79 7.10
C MET A 146 -4.40 6.93 7.21
N ARG A 147 -4.16 7.69 6.12
CA ARG A 147 -3.08 8.68 6.01
C ARG A 147 -1.71 8.09 6.32
N TRP A 148 -1.55 6.80 6.05
CA TRP A 148 -0.32 6.07 6.33
C TRP A 148 0.69 6.16 5.18
N ALA A 149 0.18 6.19 3.95
CA ALA A 149 1.04 6.30 2.78
C ALA A 149 0.67 7.47 1.88
N ILE A 150 1.68 8.02 1.22
CA ILE A 150 1.51 9.01 0.17
C ILE A 150 1.29 8.26 -1.15
N VAL A 151 0.09 8.38 -1.74
CA VAL A 151 -0.20 7.78 -3.05
C VAL A 151 0.25 8.71 -4.18
N VAL A 152 1.08 8.22 -5.09
CA VAL A 152 1.69 8.97 -6.20
C VAL A 152 1.43 8.26 -7.52
N GLY A 153 1.13 9.01 -8.58
CA GLY A 153 1.00 8.46 -9.94
C GLY A 153 -0.28 8.89 -10.64
N GLN A 154 -0.95 7.95 -11.32
CA GLN A 154 -2.19 8.21 -12.06
C GLN A 154 -3.41 7.67 -11.30
N GLN A 155 -4.61 8.14 -11.65
CA GLN A 155 -5.83 7.50 -11.17
C GLN A 155 -5.89 6.03 -11.61
N SER A 156 -6.35 5.16 -10.71
CA SER A 156 -6.46 3.71 -10.96
C SER A 156 -7.62 3.35 -11.90
N VAL A 157 -7.81 2.06 -12.19
CA VAL A 157 -8.84 1.57 -13.13
C VAL A 157 -10.26 1.83 -12.60
N GLY A 158 -10.49 1.60 -11.30
CA GLY A 158 -11.81 1.52 -10.68
C GLY A 158 -12.46 0.17 -10.91
N ALA A 159 -11.66 -0.90 -10.95
CA ALA A 159 -12.14 -2.26 -11.19
C ALA A 159 -13.01 -2.78 -10.04
N ALA A 160 -13.80 -3.82 -10.29
CA ALA A 160 -14.50 -4.51 -9.20
C ALA A 160 -13.50 -5.34 -8.38
N LEU A 161 -13.75 -5.51 -7.09
CA LEU A 161 -12.89 -6.33 -6.22
C LEU A 161 -12.89 -7.82 -6.61
N GLY A 162 -14.02 -8.31 -7.12
CA GLY A 162 -14.15 -9.67 -7.64
C GLY A 162 -15.06 -9.72 -8.86
N LEU A 163 -14.53 -10.31 -9.93
CA LEU A 163 -15.25 -10.56 -11.17
C LEU A 163 -15.44 -12.06 -11.35
N GLN A 164 -16.62 -12.47 -11.76
CA GLN A 164 -16.88 -13.86 -12.16
C GLN A 164 -17.32 -13.89 -13.61
N LYS A 165 -16.65 -14.72 -14.41
CA LYS A 165 -17.04 -15.05 -15.79
C LYS A 165 -17.90 -16.31 -15.75
N LEU A 166 -19.18 -16.17 -16.04
CA LEU A 166 -20.17 -17.25 -16.05
C LEU A 166 -20.51 -17.61 -17.49
N ARG A 167 -20.53 -18.90 -17.81
CA ARG A 167 -21.02 -19.40 -19.10
C ARG A 167 -22.55 -19.42 -19.09
N ILE A 168 -23.18 -19.04 -20.19
CA ILE A 168 -24.64 -19.01 -20.32
C ILE A 168 -25.11 -20.39 -20.80
N GLY A 169 -25.61 -21.22 -19.87
CA GLY A 169 -26.11 -22.57 -20.17
C GLY A 169 -25.05 -23.44 -20.86
N GLN A 170 -25.44 -24.10 -21.96
CA GLN A 170 -24.52 -24.88 -22.81
C GLN A 170 -23.97 -24.08 -24.00
N SER A 171 -24.21 -22.76 -24.07
CA SER A 171 -23.77 -21.92 -25.18
C SER A 171 -22.31 -21.47 -25.03
N ASP A 172 -21.72 -20.94 -26.09
CA ASP A 172 -20.37 -20.35 -26.05
C ASP A 172 -20.35 -18.87 -25.63
N PHE A 173 -21.49 -18.36 -25.15
CA PHE A 173 -21.60 -17.02 -24.60
C PHE A 173 -21.22 -17.00 -23.10
N PHE A 174 -20.59 -15.90 -22.69
CA PHE A 174 -20.19 -15.65 -21.31
C PHE A 174 -20.66 -14.27 -20.85
N ILE A 175 -21.03 -14.17 -19.57
CA ILE A 175 -21.24 -12.91 -18.88
C ILE A 175 -20.17 -12.74 -17.81
N THR A 176 -19.54 -11.57 -17.76
CA THR A 176 -18.63 -11.20 -16.67
C THR A 176 -19.31 -10.13 -15.83
N LEU A 177 -19.51 -10.42 -14.55
CA LEU A 177 -20.14 -9.49 -13.62
C LEU A 177 -19.33 -9.34 -12.33
N PRO A 178 -19.43 -8.19 -11.64
CA PRO A 178 -18.93 -8.04 -10.29
C PRO A 178 -19.74 -8.93 -9.35
N VAL A 179 -19.03 -9.72 -8.56
CA VAL A 179 -19.63 -10.65 -7.59
C VAL A 179 -19.28 -10.32 -6.16
N SER A 180 -18.25 -9.51 -5.93
CA SER A 180 -17.92 -9.00 -4.62
C SER A 180 -17.66 -7.50 -4.65
N ARG A 181 -17.83 -6.86 -3.49
CA ARG A 181 -17.55 -5.44 -3.28
C ARG A 181 -17.03 -5.15 -1.88
N SER A 182 -16.18 -4.15 -1.78
CA SER A 182 -15.78 -3.46 -0.56
C SER A 182 -16.93 -2.61 -0.02
N LEU A 183 -17.12 -2.64 1.30
CA LEU A 183 -18.08 -1.84 2.05
C LEU A 183 -17.40 -0.79 2.94
N GLY A 184 -16.06 -0.81 3.02
CA GLY A 184 -15.27 -0.05 3.98
C GLY A 184 -15.31 -0.64 5.39
N PRO A 185 -14.46 -0.14 6.31
CA PRO A 185 -14.27 -0.69 7.66
C PRO A 185 -15.44 -0.44 8.61
N LEU A 186 -16.46 0.33 8.21
CA LEU A 186 -17.68 0.51 9.01
C LEU A 186 -18.86 -0.27 8.45
N GLY A 187 -18.72 -0.96 7.32
CA GLY A 187 -19.79 -1.75 6.68
C GLY A 187 -21.02 -0.94 6.23
N ARG A 188 -21.05 0.38 6.46
CA ARG A 188 -22.20 1.28 6.23
C ARG A 188 -22.34 1.79 4.79
N GLY A 189 -21.73 1.11 3.82
CA GLY A 189 -21.82 1.50 2.40
C GLY A 189 -21.23 2.88 2.11
N SER A 190 -20.21 3.30 2.87
CA SER A 190 -19.45 4.52 2.58
C SER A 190 -18.87 4.44 1.17
N GLN A 191 -18.78 5.56 0.46
CA GLN A 191 -18.20 5.63 -0.87
C GLN A 191 -16.82 4.94 -0.91
N THR A 192 -16.72 3.87 -1.69
CA THR A 192 -15.48 3.12 -1.91
C THR A 192 -14.81 3.57 -3.20
N TRP A 193 -13.60 3.07 -3.44
CA TRP A 193 -12.85 3.34 -4.66
C TRP A 193 -13.44 2.60 -5.88
N GLU A 194 -14.25 1.54 -5.69
CA GLU A 194 -14.82 0.78 -6.80
C GLU A 194 -15.73 1.68 -7.66
N GLY A 195 -15.49 1.69 -8.97
CA GLY A 195 -16.14 2.62 -9.91
C GLY A 195 -15.69 4.08 -9.84
N SER A 196 -15.22 4.56 -8.68
CA SER A 196 -14.76 5.95 -8.48
C SER A 196 -13.25 6.15 -8.67
N ARG A 197 -12.49 5.04 -8.67
CA ARG A 197 -11.02 4.97 -8.75
C ARG A 197 -10.32 5.50 -7.50
N VAL A 198 -9.09 5.06 -7.30
CA VAL A 198 -8.16 5.65 -6.33
C VAL A 198 -7.48 6.84 -7.01
N LEU A 199 -7.77 8.04 -6.50
CA LEU A 199 -7.04 9.24 -6.90
C LEU A 199 -5.70 9.31 -6.13
N PRO A 200 -4.57 9.62 -6.79
CA PRO A 200 -3.32 9.87 -6.09
C PRO A 200 -3.37 11.19 -5.31
N TYR A 201 -2.56 11.34 -4.26
CA TYR A 201 -2.31 12.66 -3.65
C TYR A 201 -1.45 13.52 -4.56
N VAL A 202 -0.47 12.91 -5.23
CA VAL A 202 0.43 13.58 -6.16
C VAL A 202 0.27 12.97 -7.55
N GLY A 203 -0.37 13.72 -8.45
CA GLY A 203 -0.50 13.33 -9.85
C GLY A 203 0.85 13.30 -10.56
N ALA A 204 1.16 12.19 -11.22
CA ALA A 204 2.34 12.00 -12.06
C ALA A 204 2.04 10.95 -13.14
N ARG A 205 2.77 11.01 -14.27
CA ARG A 205 2.73 9.89 -15.23
C ARG A 205 3.32 8.63 -14.59
N ALA A 206 2.85 7.46 -15.00
CA ALA A 206 3.30 6.20 -14.42
C ALA A 206 4.83 6.02 -14.48
N ASP A 207 5.47 6.43 -15.58
CA ASP A 207 6.92 6.39 -15.78
C ASP A 207 7.70 7.36 -14.87
N GLN A 208 7.07 8.47 -14.47
CA GLN A 208 7.67 9.51 -13.60
C GLN A 208 7.33 9.34 -12.11
N ALA A 209 6.40 8.44 -11.77
CA ALA A 209 5.89 8.31 -10.40
C ALA A 209 6.98 7.94 -9.39
N LEU A 210 7.93 7.07 -9.78
CA LEU A 210 9.04 6.67 -8.91
C LEU A 210 9.98 7.85 -8.64
N GLU A 211 10.37 8.60 -9.67
CA GLU A 211 11.20 9.80 -9.51
C GLU A 211 10.54 10.82 -8.56
N LYS A 212 9.24 11.05 -8.74
CA LYS A 212 8.46 11.95 -7.89
C LYS A 212 8.41 11.47 -6.44
N ALA A 213 8.23 10.16 -6.23
CA ALA A 213 8.25 9.55 -4.90
C ALA A 213 9.60 9.73 -4.20
N LEU A 214 10.71 9.48 -4.91
CA LEU A 214 12.05 9.66 -4.37
C LEU A 214 12.32 11.13 -4.01
N ALA A 215 11.87 12.08 -4.83
CA ALA A 215 11.98 13.50 -4.51
C ALA A 215 11.19 13.88 -3.24
N ILE A 216 9.99 13.34 -3.05
CA ILE A 216 9.18 13.54 -1.83
C ILE A 216 9.92 13.00 -0.60
N LEU A 217 10.44 11.76 -0.69
CA LEU A 217 11.15 11.12 0.41
C LEU A 217 12.45 11.87 0.77
N ARG A 218 13.21 12.33 -0.23
CA ARG A 218 14.41 13.16 -0.02
C ARG A 218 14.09 14.45 0.72
N LEU A 219 13.02 15.15 0.33
CA LEU A 219 12.59 16.38 1.00
C LEU A 219 12.19 16.10 2.46
N ARG A 220 11.38 15.07 2.70
CA ARG A 220 10.91 14.71 4.05
C ARG A 220 12.06 14.35 4.98
N ARG A 221 13.06 13.63 4.48
CA ARG A 221 14.28 13.32 5.22
C ARG A 221 15.12 14.57 5.54
N ALA A 222 15.22 15.50 4.59
CA ALA A 222 16.01 16.71 4.78
C ALA A 222 15.33 17.73 5.72
N LEU A 223 14.00 17.66 5.85
CA LEU A 223 13.19 18.65 6.54
C LEU A 223 13.62 18.90 7.99
N PRO A 224 13.83 17.88 8.86
CA PRO A 224 14.26 18.12 10.24
C PRO A 224 15.57 18.92 10.32
N GLY A 225 16.56 18.58 9.49
CA GLY A 225 17.84 19.30 9.46
C GLY A 225 17.74 20.71 8.88
N VAL A 226 16.83 20.95 7.93
CA VAL A 226 16.53 22.31 7.43
C VAL A 226 15.88 23.14 8.52
N MET A 227 14.91 22.56 9.25
CA MET A 227 14.23 23.23 10.35
C MET A 227 15.19 23.58 11.49
N GLN A 228 16.08 22.66 11.86
CA GLN A 228 17.10 22.92 12.87
C GLN A 228 18.02 24.08 12.49
N ARG A 229 18.56 24.09 11.26
CA ARG A 229 19.42 25.19 10.78
C ARG A 229 18.69 26.53 10.74
N LEU A 230 17.39 26.52 10.42
CA LEU A 230 16.57 27.73 10.45
C LEU A 230 16.36 28.22 11.89
N GLN A 231 16.13 27.32 12.84
CA GLN A 231 16.02 27.67 14.26
C GLN A 231 17.31 28.31 14.77
N GLU A 232 18.47 27.72 14.47
CA GLU A 232 19.80 28.25 14.82
C GLU A 232 20.02 29.65 14.20
N ALA A 233 19.75 29.81 12.90
CA ALA A 233 19.91 31.10 12.23
C ALA A 233 18.98 32.20 12.80
N LEU A 234 17.76 31.84 13.22
CA LEU A 234 16.85 32.78 13.87
C LEU A 234 17.34 33.21 15.25
N GLN A 235 17.96 32.30 16.00
CA GLN A 235 18.54 32.61 17.32
C GLN A 235 19.77 33.51 17.20
N ASP A 236 20.64 33.24 16.22
CA ASP A 236 21.96 33.87 16.13
C ASP A 236 21.96 35.19 15.36
N HIS A 237 21.04 35.37 14.41
CA HIS A 237 21.15 36.43 13.39
C HIS A 237 19.89 37.26 13.17
N TYR A 238 18.77 36.93 13.80
CA TYR A 238 17.54 37.67 13.57
C TYR A 238 17.50 38.99 14.36
N ALA A 239 17.41 40.12 13.64
CA ALA A 239 17.52 41.45 14.24
C ALA A 239 16.36 41.82 15.20
N LEU A 240 15.16 41.27 14.97
CA LEU A 240 13.98 41.49 15.83
C LEU A 240 13.92 40.39 16.89
N VAL A 241 14.81 40.47 17.88
CA VAL A 241 15.03 39.45 18.92
C VAL A 241 13.75 39.14 19.71
N ASP A 242 12.90 40.14 19.93
CA ASP A 242 11.59 40.01 20.59
C ASP A 242 10.64 39.06 19.86
N ARG A 243 10.81 38.87 18.54
CA ARG A 243 9.98 37.97 17.72
C ARG A 243 10.52 36.55 17.62
N VAL A 244 11.79 36.32 17.99
CA VAL A 244 12.44 35.00 17.87
C VAL A 244 11.67 33.92 18.62
N PRO A 245 11.22 34.09 19.88
CA PRO A 245 10.47 33.06 20.59
C PRO A 245 9.18 32.64 19.85
N THR A 246 8.45 33.61 19.30
CA THR A 246 7.22 33.34 18.52
C THR A 246 7.52 32.58 17.24
N LEU A 247 8.58 32.95 16.51
CA LEU A 247 8.99 32.27 15.29
C LEU A 247 9.43 30.83 15.57
N LEU A 248 10.21 30.60 16.63
CA LEU A 248 10.63 29.26 17.04
C LEU A 248 9.43 28.40 17.45
N HIS A 249 8.47 28.98 18.18
CA HIS A 249 7.25 28.28 18.55
C HIS A 249 6.44 27.85 17.31
N HIS A 250 6.29 28.73 16.32
CA HIS A 250 5.64 28.38 15.06
C HIS A 250 6.38 27.25 14.33
N LEU A 251 7.72 27.33 14.22
CA LEU A 251 8.52 26.29 13.58
C LEU A 251 8.44 24.93 14.29
N ALA A 252 8.34 24.91 15.62
CA ALA A 252 8.18 23.68 16.40
C ALA A 252 6.78 23.04 16.27
N SER A 253 5.79 23.81 15.81
CA SER A 253 4.40 23.36 15.63
C SER A 253 4.08 22.89 14.21
N MET A 254 5.05 22.99 13.28
CA MET A 254 4.94 22.53 11.89
C MET A 254 5.43 21.09 11.75
#